data_AF-A0A063BB92-F1
#
_entry.id   AF-A0A063BB92-F1
#
_cell.length_a   1.000
_cell.length_b   1.000
_cell.length_c   1.000
_cell.angle_alpha   90.00
_cell.angle_beta   90.00
_cell.angle_gamma   90.00
#
_symmetry.space_group_name_H-M   'P 1'
#
loop_
_entity.id
_entity.type
_entity.pdbx_description
1 polymer ?
#
loop_
_entity_poly.entity_id
_entity_poly.type
_entity_poly.pdbx_seq_one_letter_code
_entity_poly.pdbx_strand_id
1 'polypeptide(L)'
;MTSSQLGSIALALAALGVLLFGLLALLRASDTTRSARALADALDRRAAALEAAGVRAAQDADGARQKGDAPAGGARRTRVSALLERVSATGMRWLDTRVGQYAVAGEDRRLLEQCGYLDARTRGLFLSARLACALILPMVLAAVGGARLNGGQWLSGMFVAFALGFMLPKIHVRRRAAARRRCVDDELPLLVDMLRLLQGVGLSLDQSIQVVTNDFKGMMPVLSSEMGLAQRQFAAGRTREQSLQRLSAGFDNEDLRAIVRLMIQVDKHGGAVQEPLKQFGDRLRETRRAMLRERIGRLTVKMTGVMIVTLLPALLIVTAGPGMIAVLHALSDAQR
;
A
#
# COMPACT_ATOMS: atom_id res chain seq x y z
N MET A 1 -8.40 -16.92 -8.52
CA MET A 1 -8.27 -16.02 -7.36
C MET A 1 -8.12 -14.60 -7.89
N THR A 2 -9.02 -13.68 -7.56
CA THR A 2 -9.01 -12.33 -8.15
C THR A 2 -7.84 -11.49 -7.59
N SER A 3 -7.30 -10.57 -8.39
CA SER A 3 -6.25 -9.62 -7.97
C SER A 3 -6.65 -8.77 -6.75
N SER A 4 -7.96 -8.56 -6.56
CA SER A 4 -8.54 -7.96 -5.36
C SER A 4 -8.41 -8.84 -4.11
N GLN A 5 -8.52 -10.17 -4.25
CA GLN A 5 -8.35 -11.12 -3.14
C GLN A 5 -6.88 -11.16 -2.70
N LEU A 6 -5.93 -11.16 -3.64
CA LEU A 6 -4.49 -11.12 -3.33
C LEU A 6 -4.09 -9.84 -2.57
N GLY A 7 -4.65 -8.69 -2.96
CA GLY A 7 -4.44 -7.43 -2.23
C GLY A 7 -4.98 -7.47 -0.80
N SER A 8 -6.17 -8.07 -0.62
CA SER A 8 -6.78 -8.22 0.71
C SER A 8 -5.99 -9.18 1.61
N ILE A 9 -5.43 -10.27 1.05
CA ILE A 9 -4.61 -11.24 1.78
C ILE A 9 -3.27 -10.61 2.18
N ALA A 10 -2.65 -9.83 1.30
CA ALA A 10 -1.40 -9.13 1.61
C ALA A 10 -1.58 -8.10 2.74
N LEU A 11 -2.67 -7.33 2.72
CA LEU A 11 -3.02 -6.40 3.80
C LEU A 11 -3.34 -7.14 5.12
N ALA A 12 -4.02 -8.28 5.04
CA ALA A 12 -4.30 -9.12 6.21
C ALA A 12 -3.04 -9.74 6.80
N LEU A 13 -2.10 -10.20 5.96
CA LEU A 13 -0.80 -10.73 6.39
C LEU A 13 0.07 -9.64 7.02
N ALA A 14 0.07 -8.42 6.46
CA ALA A 14 0.76 -7.28 7.07
C ALA A 14 0.16 -6.93 8.43
N ALA A 15 -1.17 -6.86 8.54
CA ALA A 15 -1.86 -6.62 9.81
C ALA A 15 -1.60 -7.74 10.82
N LEU A 16 -1.57 -9.00 10.39
CA LEU A 16 -1.28 -10.16 11.23
C LEU A 16 0.18 -10.19 11.66
N GLY A 17 1.13 -9.82 10.79
CA GLY A 17 2.54 -9.67 11.11
C GLY A 17 2.77 -8.57 12.15
N VAL A 18 2.08 -7.43 12.00
CA VAL A 18 2.12 -6.33 12.96
C VAL A 18 1.46 -6.75 14.29
N LEU A 19 0.32 -7.43 14.26
CA LEU A 19 -0.33 -7.98 15.47
C LEU A 19 0.52 -9.04 16.18
N LEU A 20 1.17 -9.94 15.44
CA LEU A 20 2.03 -10.98 15.98
C LEU A 20 3.29 -10.36 16.59
N PHE A 21 3.84 -9.32 15.96
CA PHE A 21 4.98 -8.57 16.48
C PHE A 21 4.59 -7.75 17.73
N GLY A 22 3.40 -7.14 17.74
CA GLY A 22 2.81 -6.48 18.91
C GLY A 22 2.51 -7.45 20.06
N LEU A 23 2.04 -8.67 19.76
CA LEU A 23 1.81 -9.73 20.74
C LEU A 23 3.13 -10.28 21.29
N LEU A 24 4.15 -10.48 20.46
CA LEU A 24 5.49 -10.87 20.91
C LEU A 24 6.15 -9.79 21.78
N ALA A 25 5.97 -8.51 21.42
CA ALA A 25 6.40 -7.37 22.21
C ALA A 25 5.66 -7.29 23.55
N LEU A 26 4.34 -7.55 23.56
CA LEU A 26 3.53 -7.68 24.77
C LEU A 26 3.96 -8.84 25.64
N LEU A 27 4.23 -10.01 25.05
CA LEU A 27 4.65 -11.18 25.81
C LEU A 27 6.03 -10.93 26.44
N ARG A 28 6.94 -10.27 25.72
CA ARG A 28 8.22 -9.79 26.28
C ARG A 28 8.05 -8.75 27.38
N ALA A 29 7.13 -7.79 27.22
CA ALA A 29 6.80 -6.80 28.25
C ALA A 29 6.01 -7.44 29.43
N SER A 30 5.34 -8.56 29.18
CA SER A 30 4.66 -9.36 30.20
C SER A 30 5.65 -10.24 30.96
N ASP A 31 6.74 -10.69 30.35
CA ASP A 31 7.79 -11.45 31.05
C ASP A 31 8.58 -10.55 32.03
N THR A 32 8.77 -9.27 31.71
CA THR A 32 9.40 -8.30 32.62
C THR A 32 8.49 -7.86 33.77
N THR A 33 7.16 -7.94 33.61
CA THR A 33 6.19 -7.65 34.68
C THR A 33 5.73 -8.91 35.43
N ARG A 34 5.83 -10.09 34.81
CA ARG A 34 5.61 -11.40 35.43
C ARG A 34 6.77 -11.79 36.34
N SER A 35 8.03 -11.45 36.03
CA SER A 35 9.15 -11.73 36.93
C SER A 35 9.03 -11.01 38.27
N ALA A 36 8.53 -9.76 38.27
CA ALA A 36 8.29 -8.99 39.50
C ALA A 36 7.13 -9.57 40.35
N ARG A 37 6.03 -9.98 39.71
CA ARG A 37 4.89 -10.61 40.40
C ARG A 37 5.16 -12.08 40.77
N ALA A 38 5.96 -12.81 39.98
CA ALA A 38 6.36 -14.18 40.27
C ALA A 38 7.38 -14.26 41.40
N LEU A 39 8.23 -13.24 41.60
CA LEU A 39 9.11 -13.16 42.77
C LEU A 39 8.33 -12.82 44.05
N ALA A 40 7.32 -11.94 43.95
CA ALA A 40 6.41 -11.62 45.05
C ALA A 40 5.51 -12.81 45.41
N ASP A 41 4.88 -13.45 44.42
CA ASP A 41 4.13 -14.69 44.60
C ASP A 41 5.04 -15.84 45.08
N ALA A 42 6.31 -15.92 44.69
CA ALA A 42 7.23 -16.96 45.15
C ALA A 42 7.73 -16.74 46.59
N LEU A 43 7.79 -15.49 47.06
CA LEU A 43 8.09 -15.15 48.46
C LEU A 43 6.87 -15.36 49.36
N ASP A 44 5.68 -14.94 48.92
CA ASP A 44 4.42 -15.22 49.61
C ASP A 44 4.08 -16.71 49.60
N ARG A 45 4.36 -17.42 48.49
CA ARG A 45 4.24 -18.88 48.44
C ARG A 45 5.35 -19.59 49.22
N ARG A 46 6.52 -19.02 49.46
CA ARG A 46 7.54 -19.61 50.36
C ARG A 46 7.19 -19.41 51.83
N ALA A 47 6.62 -18.25 52.19
CA ALA A 47 6.03 -18.02 53.50
C ALA A 47 4.85 -18.96 53.76
N ALA A 48 3.90 -19.04 52.81
CA ALA A 48 2.76 -19.95 52.88
C ALA A 48 3.13 -21.44 52.70
N ALA A 49 4.24 -21.77 52.01
CA ALA A 49 4.73 -23.14 51.89
C ALA A 49 5.57 -23.58 53.09
N LEU A 50 6.15 -22.68 53.89
CA LEU A 50 6.70 -23.06 55.20
C LEU A 50 5.57 -23.39 56.19
N GLU A 51 4.45 -22.66 56.12
CA GLU A 51 3.24 -22.94 56.90
C GLU A 51 2.46 -24.17 56.38
N ALA A 52 2.41 -24.38 55.05
CA ALA A 52 1.73 -25.52 54.43
C ALA A 52 2.61 -26.78 54.34
N ALA A 53 3.94 -26.70 54.35
CA ALA A 53 4.83 -27.86 54.50
C ALA A 53 4.77 -28.43 55.92
N GLY A 54 4.39 -27.63 56.91
CA GLY A 54 3.98 -28.11 58.24
C GLY A 54 2.64 -28.88 58.24
N VAL A 55 1.84 -28.80 57.17
CA VAL A 55 0.47 -29.38 57.10
C VAL A 55 0.29 -30.40 55.95
N ARG A 56 1.12 -30.39 54.88
CA ARG A 56 1.01 -31.28 53.70
C ARG A 56 1.94 -32.49 53.68
N ALA A 57 2.83 -32.61 54.66
CA ALA A 57 3.38 -33.91 55.07
C ALA A 57 2.27 -34.93 55.46
N ALA A 58 1.00 -34.50 55.51
CA ALA A 58 -0.17 -35.32 55.80
C ALA A 58 -1.03 -35.74 54.58
N GLN A 59 -0.69 -35.42 53.32
CA GLN A 59 -1.62 -35.60 52.17
C GLN A 59 -1.05 -36.21 50.87
N ASP A 60 0.19 -36.71 50.87
CA ASP A 60 0.86 -37.37 49.73
C ASP A 60 0.24 -38.70 49.23
N ALA A 61 -1.06 -38.97 49.43
CA ALA A 61 -1.59 -40.33 49.33
C ALA A 61 -2.54 -40.66 48.16
N ASP A 62 -2.98 -39.72 47.32
CA ASP A 62 -4.07 -40.08 46.38
C ASP A 62 -4.09 -39.27 45.07
N GLY A 63 -4.19 -39.95 43.92
CA GLY A 63 -4.76 -39.35 42.71
C GLY A 63 -3.85 -39.06 41.51
N ALA A 64 -2.92 -39.95 41.17
CA ALA A 64 -2.48 -40.08 39.77
C ALA A 64 -3.62 -40.72 38.95
N ARG A 65 -4.13 -40.11 37.86
CA ARG A 65 -4.78 -40.79 36.71
C ARG A 65 -5.31 -39.83 35.60
N GLN A 66 -4.97 -40.18 34.35
CA GLN A 66 -5.80 -40.11 33.12
C GLN A 66 -5.79 -38.80 32.27
N LYS A 67 -5.08 -38.74 31.13
CA LYS A 67 -5.47 -39.13 29.72
C LYS A 67 -6.04 -37.92 28.94
N GLY A 68 -5.83 -37.59 27.65
CA GLY A 68 -5.20 -38.20 26.46
C GLY A 68 -5.42 -37.27 25.22
N ASP A 69 -5.03 -37.73 24.03
CA ASP A 69 -4.65 -37.03 22.78
C ASP A 69 -5.72 -36.55 21.74
N ALA A 70 -5.33 -35.49 20.97
CA ALA A 70 -5.43 -35.16 19.50
C ALA A 70 -6.78 -35.14 18.70
N PRO A 71 -6.89 -34.60 17.43
CA PRO A 71 -5.95 -33.86 16.56
C PRO A 71 -6.48 -32.53 15.93
N ALA A 72 -5.57 -31.77 15.30
CA ALA A 72 -5.78 -30.43 14.72
C ALA A 72 -5.49 -30.39 13.19
N GLY A 73 -6.36 -29.76 12.38
CA GLY A 73 -6.09 -29.55 10.95
C GLY A 73 -7.01 -28.60 10.17
N GLY A 74 -8.30 -28.49 10.49
CA GLY A 74 -9.26 -27.70 9.69
C GLY A 74 -9.55 -26.27 10.16
N ALA A 75 -9.10 -25.87 11.34
CA ALA A 75 -9.61 -24.68 12.04
C ALA A 75 -8.95 -23.34 11.64
N ARG A 76 -7.87 -23.35 10.85
CA ARG A 76 -7.06 -22.13 10.62
C ARG A 76 -7.67 -21.19 9.58
N ARG A 77 -8.39 -21.73 8.58
CA ARG A 77 -9.00 -20.95 7.48
C ARG A 77 -10.30 -20.26 7.90
N THR A 78 -11.06 -20.86 8.82
CA THR A 78 -12.29 -20.32 9.42
C THR A 78 -12.02 -19.35 10.57
N ARG A 79 -10.95 -19.52 11.35
CA ARG A 79 -10.58 -18.57 12.41
C ARG A 79 -10.10 -17.23 11.86
N VAL A 80 -9.40 -17.21 10.72
CA VAL A 80 -8.91 -15.97 10.10
C VAL A 80 -10.07 -15.15 9.53
N SER A 81 -11.06 -15.76 8.87
CA SER A 81 -12.26 -15.05 8.41
C SER A 81 -13.12 -14.58 9.58
N ALA A 82 -13.26 -15.37 10.64
CA ALA A 82 -13.97 -14.98 11.86
C ALA A 82 -13.27 -13.85 12.63
N LEU A 83 -11.92 -13.82 12.63
CA LEU A 83 -11.14 -12.73 13.21
C LEU A 83 -11.28 -11.46 12.35
N LEU A 84 -11.23 -11.58 11.01
CA LEU A 84 -11.49 -10.47 10.09
C LEU A 84 -12.89 -9.90 10.27
N GLU A 85 -13.89 -10.75 10.52
CA GLU A 85 -15.25 -10.33 10.82
C GLU A 85 -15.34 -9.59 12.16
N ARG A 86 -14.71 -10.09 13.23
CA ARG A 86 -14.69 -9.43 14.55
C ARG A 86 -13.94 -8.10 14.53
N VAL A 87 -12.83 -8.01 13.81
CA VAL A 87 -12.08 -6.75 13.61
C VAL A 87 -12.89 -5.77 12.77
N SER A 88 -13.58 -6.24 11.72
CA SER A 88 -14.46 -5.40 10.90
C SER A 88 -15.69 -4.90 11.68
N ALA A 89 -16.26 -5.72 12.57
CA ALA A 89 -17.40 -5.35 13.40
C ALA A 89 -17.00 -4.34 14.50
N THR A 90 -15.82 -4.52 15.10
CA THR A 90 -15.29 -3.58 16.11
C THR A 90 -14.90 -2.24 15.47
N GLY A 91 -14.32 -2.28 14.26
CA GLY A 91 -14.05 -1.08 13.47
C GLY A 91 -15.31 -0.34 13.02
N MET A 92 -16.36 -1.06 12.61
CA MET A 92 -17.66 -0.46 12.26
C MET A 92 -18.33 0.20 13.47
N ARG A 93 -18.27 -0.42 14.65
CA ARG A 93 -18.87 0.12 15.89
C ARG A 93 -18.23 1.43 16.36
N TRP A 94 -16.98 1.68 15.97
CA TRP A 94 -16.27 2.94 16.24
C TRP A 94 -16.51 3.99 15.13
N LEU A 95 -16.84 3.54 13.91
CA LEU A 95 -17.16 4.38 12.75
C LEU A 95 -18.52 5.12 12.88
N ASP A 96 -19.41 4.62 13.73
CA ASP A 96 -20.67 5.29 14.08
C ASP A 96 -20.49 6.45 15.09
N THR A 97 -19.31 6.61 15.67
CA THR A 97 -19.02 7.73 16.57
C THR A 97 -18.72 8.99 15.76
N ARG A 98 -19.35 10.14 16.10
CA ARG A 98 -19.25 11.43 15.37
C ARG A 98 -17.83 11.93 15.06
N VAL A 99 -16.82 11.45 15.80
CA VAL A 99 -15.40 11.80 15.64
C VAL A 99 -14.75 11.06 14.46
N GLY A 100 -15.19 9.84 14.13
CA GLY A 100 -14.67 9.05 13.01
C GLY A 100 -15.10 9.54 11.63
N GLN A 101 -16.25 10.21 11.56
CA GLN A 101 -16.82 10.73 10.31
C GLN A 101 -16.16 12.04 9.84
N TYR A 102 -15.64 12.87 10.74
CA TYR A 102 -15.03 14.17 10.38
C TYR A 102 -13.53 14.10 10.07
N ALA A 103 -12.77 13.18 10.65
CA ALA A 103 -11.30 13.16 10.52
C ALA A 103 -10.75 12.41 9.28
N VAL A 104 -11.56 11.58 8.60
CA VAL A 104 -11.07 10.60 7.59
C VAL A 104 -11.87 10.61 6.27
N ALA A 105 -12.99 11.33 6.15
CA ALA A 105 -13.96 10.99 5.11
C ALA A 105 -13.67 11.51 3.68
N GLY A 106 -12.91 12.59 3.49
CA GLY A 106 -12.74 13.22 2.17
C GLY A 106 -11.58 12.65 1.36
N GLU A 107 -10.36 12.92 1.80
CA GLU A 107 -9.13 12.58 1.08
C GLU A 107 -8.91 11.05 1.03
N ASP A 108 -9.09 10.36 2.15
CA ASP A 108 -8.86 8.91 2.23
C ASP A 108 -9.92 8.13 1.44
N ARG A 109 -11.15 8.64 1.37
CA ARG A 109 -12.19 8.06 0.50
C ARG A 109 -11.78 8.17 -0.97
N ARG A 110 -11.29 9.32 -1.40
CA ARG A 110 -10.81 9.51 -2.78
C ARG A 110 -9.62 8.59 -3.09
N LEU A 111 -8.70 8.40 -2.15
CA LEU A 111 -7.56 7.47 -2.30
C LEU A 111 -8.00 5.99 -2.38
N LEU A 112 -9.00 5.60 -1.59
CA LEU A 112 -9.55 4.24 -1.62
C LEU A 112 -10.33 3.97 -2.91
N GLU A 113 -11.12 4.94 -3.37
CA GLU A 113 -11.81 4.87 -4.66
C GLU A 113 -10.81 4.73 -5.82
N GLN A 114 -9.70 5.48 -5.81
CA GLN A 114 -8.60 5.32 -6.78
C GLN A 114 -7.96 3.92 -6.76
N CYS A 115 -7.92 3.29 -5.60
CA CYS A 115 -7.42 1.91 -5.49
C CYS A 115 -8.40 0.85 -5.98
N GLY A 116 -9.65 1.22 -6.32
CA GLY A 116 -10.72 0.30 -6.69
C GLY A 116 -11.44 -0.32 -5.48
N TYR A 117 -11.24 0.22 -4.28
CA TYR A 117 -11.89 -0.27 -3.06
C TYR A 117 -13.21 0.47 -2.85
N LEU A 118 -14.28 -0.09 -3.41
CA LEU A 118 -15.60 0.53 -3.40
C LEU A 118 -16.44 0.13 -2.19
N ASP A 119 -16.18 -1.06 -1.66
CA ASP A 119 -16.95 -1.64 -0.57
C ASP A 119 -16.74 -0.91 0.76
N ALA A 120 -17.85 -0.66 1.47
CA ALA A 120 -17.84 -0.09 2.81
C ALA A 120 -17.01 -0.94 3.79
N ARG A 121 -17.03 -2.27 3.63
CA ARG A 121 -16.21 -3.21 4.41
C ARG A 121 -14.71 -2.95 4.29
N THR A 122 -14.24 -2.64 3.09
CA THR A 122 -12.82 -2.36 2.84
C THR A 122 -12.37 -1.04 3.45
N ARG A 123 -13.28 -0.05 3.50
CA ARG A 123 -13.03 1.21 4.22
C ARG A 123 -12.90 0.97 5.73
N GLY A 124 -13.80 0.17 6.30
CA GLY A 124 -13.72 -0.23 7.71
C GLY A 124 -12.43 -0.99 8.03
N LEU A 125 -12.00 -1.90 7.15
CA LEU A 125 -10.73 -2.62 7.28
C LEU A 125 -9.53 -1.68 7.23
N PHE A 126 -9.51 -0.71 6.31
CA PHE A 126 -8.43 0.29 6.25
C PHE A 126 -8.32 1.11 7.54
N LEU A 127 -9.46 1.57 8.08
CA LEU A 127 -9.46 2.30 9.35
C LEU A 127 -8.95 1.42 10.51
N SER A 128 -9.42 0.18 10.59
CA SER A 128 -8.96 -0.77 11.61
C SER A 128 -7.46 -1.04 11.51
N ALA A 129 -6.92 -1.19 10.29
CA ALA A 129 -5.49 -1.36 10.05
C ALA A 129 -4.71 -0.10 10.43
N ARG A 130 -5.27 1.10 10.21
CA ARG A 130 -4.67 2.37 10.59
C ARG A 130 -4.57 2.56 12.09
N LEU A 131 -5.65 2.30 12.81
CA LEU A 131 -5.67 2.37 14.27
C LEU A 131 -4.77 1.29 14.89
N ALA A 132 -4.82 0.06 14.36
CA ALA A 132 -3.94 -1.01 14.80
C ALA A 132 -2.46 -0.65 14.60
N CYS A 133 -2.08 -0.13 13.43
CA CYS A 133 -0.70 0.27 13.17
C CYS A 133 -0.26 1.46 14.04
N ALA A 134 -1.15 2.42 14.31
CA ALA A 134 -0.91 3.55 15.19
C ALA A 134 -0.70 3.14 16.66
N LEU A 135 -1.40 2.11 17.14
CA LEU A 135 -1.26 1.57 18.50
C LEU A 135 -0.07 0.62 18.65
N ILE A 136 0.16 -0.24 17.65
CA ILE A 136 1.17 -1.30 17.75
C ILE A 136 2.60 -0.74 17.63
N LEU A 137 2.83 0.25 16.77
CA LEU A 137 4.18 0.82 16.59
C LEU A 137 4.78 1.45 17.86
N PRO A 138 4.07 2.32 18.61
CA PRO A 138 4.58 2.86 19.87
C PRO A 138 4.67 1.78 20.97
N MET A 139 3.81 0.77 20.94
CA MET A 139 3.83 -0.35 21.90
C MET A 139 5.03 -1.28 21.70
N VAL A 140 5.40 -1.53 20.45
CA VAL A 140 6.65 -2.17 20.06
C VAL A 140 7.84 -1.35 20.52
N LEU A 141 7.82 -0.03 20.28
CA LEU A 141 8.91 0.86 20.70
C LEU A 141 9.06 0.86 22.23
N ALA A 142 7.95 0.85 22.98
CA ALA A 142 7.97 0.76 24.43
C ALA A 142 8.52 -0.58 24.93
N ALA A 143 8.19 -1.69 24.26
CA ALA A 143 8.67 -3.02 24.62
C ALA A 143 10.16 -3.24 24.29
N VAL A 144 10.66 -2.64 23.20
CA VAL A 144 12.07 -2.74 22.77
C VAL A 144 12.95 -1.71 23.48
N GLY A 145 12.42 -0.52 23.75
CA GLY A 145 13.14 0.62 24.33
C GLY A 145 13.10 0.70 25.86
N GLY A 146 12.40 -0.22 26.53
CA GLY A 146 12.29 -0.26 27.98
C GLY A 146 13.66 -0.33 28.65
N ALA A 147 14.04 0.77 29.31
CA ALA A 147 15.23 1.01 30.14
C ALA A 147 16.50 1.64 29.50
N ARG A 148 16.48 2.14 28.25
CA ARG A 148 17.68 2.76 27.63
C ARG A 148 17.58 4.26 27.27
N LEU A 149 16.41 4.88 27.37
CA LEU A 149 16.17 6.26 26.90
C LEU A 149 15.76 7.18 28.05
N ASN A 150 16.31 8.40 28.11
CA ASN A 150 15.90 9.45 29.04
C ASN A 150 14.42 9.81 28.86
N GLY A 151 13.72 10.16 29.95
CA GLY A 151 12.26 10.36 29.95
C GLY A 151 11.73 11.31 28.86
N GLY A 152 12.46 12.37 28.52
CA GLY A 152 12.11 13.28 27.41
C GLY A 152 12.27 12.65 26.01
N GLN A 153 13.29 11.81 25.80
CA GLN A 153 13.52 11.10 24.54
C GLN A 153 12.53 9.93 24.35
N TRP A 154 12.10 9.32 25.46
CA TRP A 154 11.09 8.27 25.43
C TRP A 154 9.72 8.80 24.99
N LEU A 155 9.31 9.96 25.54
CA LEU A 155 8.04 10.58 25.19
C LEU A 155 8.01 11.07 23.73
N SER A 156 9.10 11.69 23.25
CA SER A 156 9.19 12.11 21.84
C SER A 156 9.23 10.92 20.89
N GLY A 157 9.93 9.84 21.25
CA GLY A 157 9.95 8.58 20.49
C GLY A 157 8.56 7.95 20.36
N MET A 158 7.78 7.90 21.44
CA MET A 158 6.40 7.40 21.40
C MET A 158 5.50 8.23 20.49
N PHE A 159 5.62 9.56 20.56
CA PHE A 159 4.84 10.45 19.70
C PHE A 159 5.18 10.25 18.21
N VAL A 160 6.48 10.16 17.89
CA VAL A 160 6.95 9.90 16.52
C VAL A 160 6.48 8.52 16.04
N ALA A 161 6.56 7.49 16.88
CA ALA A 161 6.09 6.15 16.51
C ALA A 161 4.58 6.10 16.29
N PHE A 162 3.79 6.77 17.12
CA PHE A 162 2.35 6.90 16.88
C PHE A 162 2.05 7.61 15.56
N ALA A 163 2.72 8.73 15.29
CA ALA A 163 2.57 9.49 14.05
C ALA A 163 2.95 8.66 12.82
N LEU A 164 4.08 7.94 12.87
CA LEU A 164 4.53 7.04 11.80
C LEU A 164 3.53 5.89 11.58
N GLY A 165 3.08 5.25 12.66
CA GLY A 165 2.12 4.14 12.61
C GLY A 165 0.79 4.56 11.98
N PHE A 166 0.35 5.78 12.26
CA PHE A 166 -0.85 6.35 11.65
C PHE A 166 -0.67 6.72 10.17
N MET A 167 0.53 7.16 9.76
CA MET A 167 0.81 7.62 8.39
C MET A 167 1.17 6.47 7.42
N LEU A 168 1.72 5.37 7.93
CA LEU A 168 2.23 4.25 7.13
C LEU A 168 1.16 3.60 6.22
N PRO A 169 -0.08 3.33 6.68
CA PRO A 169 -1.13 2.79 5.82
C PRO A 169 -1.58 3.78 4.74
N LYS A 170 -1.64 5.08 5.05
CA LYS A 170 -1.96 6.14 4.07
C LYS A 170 -0.92 6.16 2.94
N ILE A 171 0.37 6.07 3.29
CA ILE A 171 1.46 6.01 2.30
C ILE A 171 1.32 4.76 1.42
N HIS A 172 1.02 3.60 2.00
CA HIS A 172 0.86 2.36 1.25
C HIS A 172 -0.29 2.46 0.23
N VAL A 173 -1.47 2.93 0.67
CA VAL A 173 -2.63 3.13 -0.22
C VAL A 173 -2.31 4.15 -1.30
N ARG A 174 -1.66 5.28 -0.95
CA ARG A 174 -1.25 6.29 -1.94
C ARG A 174 -0.30 5.72 -3.00
N ARG A 175 0.67 4.90 -2.60
CA ARG A 175 1.58 4.20 -3.54
C ARG A 175 0.82 3.25 -4.44
N ARG A 176 -0.14 2.49 -3.90
CA ARG A 176 -1.00 1.60 -4.68
C ARG A 176 -1.90 2.36 -5.66
N ALA A 177 -2.52 3.45 -5.23
CA ALA A 177 -3.30 4.34 -6.08
C ALA A 177 -2.45 4.88 -7.24
N ALA A 178 -1.25 5.37 -6.95
CA ALA A 178 -0.33 5.87 -7.96
C ALA A 178 0.10 4.76 -8.96
N ALA A 179 0.37 3.54 -8.48
CA ALA A 179 0.68 2.42 -9.36
C ALA A 179 -0.50 2.08 -10.27
N ARG A 180 -1.73 2.05 -9.73
CA ARG A 180 -2.94 1.76 -10.49
C ARG A 180 -3.25 2.83 -11.54
N ARG A 181 -3.03 4.11 -11.21
CA ARG A 181 -3.13 5.23 -12.16
C ARG A 181 -2.14 5.07 -13.32
N ARG A 182 -0.89 4.72 -13.04
CA ARG A 182 0.11 4.45 -14.09
C ARG A 182 -0.30 3.30 -15.00
N CYS A 183 -0.85 2.21 -14.43
CA CYS A 183 -1.40 1.12 -15.24
C CYS A 183 -2.50 1.62 -16.18
N VAL A 184 -3.38 2.52 -15.74
CA VAL A 184 -4.39 3.13 -16.63
C VAL A 184 -3.73 3.92 -17.75
N ASP A 185 -2.71 4.74 -17.46
CA ASP A 185 -1.98 5.51 -18.49
C ASP A 185 -1.33 4.59 -19.54
N ASP A 186 -0.86 3.42 -19.12
CA ASP A 186 -0.25 2.41 -19.99
C ASP A 186 -1.28 1.60 -20.79
N GLU A 187 -2.43 1.29 -20.19
CA GLU A 187 -3.52 0.51 -20.82
C GLU A 187 -4.38 1.35 -21.78
N LEU A 188 -4.48 2.67 -21.55
CA LEU A 188 -5.37 3.57 -22.29
C LEU A 188 -5.18 3.57 -23.81
N PRO A 189 -3.95 3.63 -24.38
CA PRO A 189 -3.76 3.57 -25.82
C PRO A 189 -4.27 2.26 -26.45
N LEU A 190 -4.09 1.14 -25.74
CA LEU A 190 -4.57 -0.17 -26.19
C LEU A 190 -6.09 -0.22 -26.15
N LEU A 191 -6.73 0.33 -25.11
CA LEU A 191 -8.18 0.44 -25.04
C LEU A 191 -8.74 1.22 -26.23
N VAL A 192 -8.14 2.37 -26.55
CA VAL A 192 -8.56 3.23 -27.67
C VAL A 192 -8.44 2.49 -29.01
N ASP A 193 -7.32 1.79 -29.24
CA ASP A 193 -7.13 1.05 -30.50
C ASP A 193 -8.11 -0.13 -30.63
N MET A 194 -8.37 -0.85 -29.54
CA MET A 194 -9.36 -1.94 -29.54
C MET A 194 -10.78 -1.42 -29.79
N LEU A 195 -11.19 -0.35 -29.10
CA LEU A 195 -12.49 0.26 -29.35
C LEU A 195 -12.58 0.75 -30.81
N ARG A 196 -11.52 1.33 -31.36
CA ARG A 196 -11.48 1.80 -32.75
C ARG A 196 -11.64 0.64 -33.73
N LEU A 197 -10.90 -0.45 -33.53
CA LEU A 197 -10.95 -1.63 -34.40
C LEU A 197 -12.32 -2.33 -34.34
N LEU A 198 -12.88 -2.50 -33.14
CA LEU A 198 -14.19 -3.15 -32.97
C LEU A 198 -15.32 -2.30 -33.59
N GLN A 199 -15.33 -0.99 -33.35
CA GLN A 199 -16.22 -0.06 -34.04
C GLN A 199 -15.94 0.00 -35.56
N GLY A 200 -14.68 -0.24 -35.94
CA GLY A 200 -14.18 -0.46 -37.30
C GLY A 200 -15.03 -1.44 -38.10
N VAL A 201 -15.33 -2.57 -37.45
CA VAL A 201 -16.04 -3.71 -38.03
C VAL A 201 -17.56 -3.60 -37.84
N GLY A 202 -18.04 -2.50 -37.24
CA GLY A 202 -19.48 -2.23 -37.05
C GLY A 202 -20.07 -2.75 -35.74
N LEU A 203 -19.25 -3.16 -34.75
CA LEU A 203 -19.75 -3.48 -33.42
C LEU A 203 -20.28 -2.22 -32.73
N SER A 204 -21.42 -2.33 -32.06
CA SER A 204 -21.92 -1.26 -31.18
C SER A 204 -20.96 -1.00 -30.01
N LEU A 205 -21.09 0.18 -29.37
CA LEU A 205 -20.24 0.55 -28.24
C LEU A 205 -20.37 -0.44 -27.07
N ASP A 206 -21.58 -0.94 -26.81
CA ASP A 206 -21.81 -1.94 -25.78
C ASP A 206 -21.17 -3.28 -26.09
N GLN A 207 -21.31 -3.78 -27.32
CA GLN A 207 -20.63 -4.99 -27.74
C GLN A 207 -19.10 -4.83 -27.66
N SER A 208 -18.59 -3.68 -28.07
CA SER A 208 -17.15 -3.38 -28.01
C SER A 208 -16.63 -3.39 -26.57
N ILE A 209 -17.35 -2.74 -25.64
CA ILE A 209 -17.00 -2.76 -24.21
C ILE A 209 -17.07 -4.17 -23.64
N GLN A 210 -18.06 -4.97 -24.05
CA GLN A 210 -18.20 -6.35 -23.58
C GLN A 210 -17.04 -7.23 -24.06
N VAL A 211 -16.63 -7.12 -25.33
CA VAL A 211 -15.45 -7.81 -25.88
C VAL A 211 -14.19 -7.40 -25.13
N VAL A 212 -13.95 -6.10 -24.97
CA VAL A 212 -12.79 -5.59 -24.21
C VAL A 212 -12.79 -6.10 -22.76
N THR A 213 -13.96 -6.09 -22.12
CA THR A 213 -14.11 -6.52 -20.73
C THR A 213 -13.86 -8.02 -20.57
N ASN A 214 -14.24 -8.85 -21.54
CA ASN A 214 -14.15 -10.31 -21.44
C ASN A 214 -12.80 -10.85 -21.91
N ASP A 215 -12.31 -10.38 -23.05
CA ASP A 215 -11.21 -11.02 -23.76
C ASP A 215 -9.86 -10.37 -23.43
N PHE A 216 -9.85 -9.10 -23.05
CA PHE A 216 -8.62 -8.32 -22.81
C PHE A 216 -8.26 -8.14 -21.33
N LYS A 217 -8.84 -8.93 -20.42
CA LYS A 217 -8.53 -8.87 -18.97
C LYS A 217 -7.06 -9.10 -18.65
N GLY A 218 -6.35 -9.88 -19.48
CA GLY A 218 -4.93 -10.16 -19.29
C GLY A 218 -4.02 -8.99 -19.66
N MET A 219 -4.37 -8.23 -20.72
CA MET A 219 -3.56 -7.11 -21.21
C MET A 219 -3.92 -5.79 -20.51
N MET A 220 -5.19 -5.60 -20.18
CA MET A 220 -5.70 -4.38 -19.54
C MET A 220 -6.49 -4.70 -18.26
N PRO A 221 -5.86 -5.27 -17.22
CA PRO A 221 -6.56 -5.72 -16.03
C PRO A 221 -7.27 -4.59 -15.27
N VAL A 222 -6.77 -3.36 -15.32
CA VAL A 222 -7.39 -2.24 -14.60
C VAL A 222 -8.60 -1.73 -15.37
N LEU A 223 -8.42 -1.32 -16.63
CA LEU A 223 -9.50 -0.75 -17.45
C LEU A 223 -10.61 -1.76 -17.73
N SER A 224 -10.30 -3.03 -18.05
CA SER A 224 -11.32 -4.06 -18.24
C SER A 224 -12.18 -4.26 -16.99
N SER A 225 -11.57 -4.25 -15.80
CA SER A 225 -12.29 -4.43 -14.54
C SER A 225 -13.25 -3.27 -14.23
N GLU A 226 -12.83 -2.05 -14.53
CA GLU A 226 -13.64 -0.85 -14.30
C GLU A 226 -14.71 -0.66 -15.37
N MET A 227 -14.43 -1.05 -16.63
CA MET A 227 -15.44 -1.12 -17.69
C MET A 227 -16.52 -2.16 -17.36
N GLY A 228 -16.13 -3.35 -16.90
CA GLY A 228 -17.09 -4.34 -16.43
C GLY A 228 -17.86 -3.91 -15.19
N LEU A 229 -17.31 -3.01 -14.38
CA LEU A 229 -18.07 -2.37 -13.30
C LEU A 229 -19.06 -1.32 -13.83
N ALA A 230 -18.68 -0.51 -14.81
CA ALA A 230 -19.58 0.44 -15.47
C ALA A 230 -20.74 -0.29 -16.17
N GLN A 231 -20.47 -1.41 -16.85
CA GLN A 231 -21.49 -2.24 -17.49
C GLN A 231 -22.47 -2.83 -16.46
N ARG A 232 -21.98 -3.31 -15.31
CA ARG A 232 -22.84 -3.80 -14.21
C ARG A 232 -23.69 -2.70 -13.60
N GLN A 233 -23.16 -1.49 -13.48
CA GLN A 233 -23.91 -0.34 -12.96
C GLN A 233 -25.03 0.09 -13.92
N PHE A 234 -24.74 0.08 -15.21
CA PHE A 234 -25.73 0.31 -16.25
C PHE A 234 -26.84 -0.75 -16.21
N ALA A 235 -26.47 -2.03 -16.15
CA ALA A 235 -27.43 -3.14 -15.99
C ALA A 235 -28.25 -3.06 -14.70
N ALA A 236 -27.72 -2.44 -13.64
CA ALA A 236 -28.41 -2.18 -12.38
C ALA A 236 -29.31 -0.91 -12.41
N GLY A 237 -29.52 -0.29 -13.57
CA GLY A 237 -30.44 0.83 -13.75
C GLY A 237 -29.81 2.23 -13.65
N ARG A 238 -28.47 2.35 -13.52
CA ARG A 238 -27.82 3.67 -13.68
C ARG A 238 -27.80 4.09 -15.13
N THR A 239 -27.82 5.39 -15.39
CA THR A 239 -27.65 5.87 -16.76
C THR A 239 -26.25 5.54 -17.28
N ARG A 240 -26.15 5.39 -18.61
CA ARG A 240 -24.89 5.15 -19.30
C ARG A 240 -23.84 6.20 -18.97
N GLU A 241 -24.24 7.47 -19.07
CA GLU A 241 -23.42 8.62 -18.77
C GLU A 241 -22.88 8.58 -17.34
N GLN A 242 -23.73 8.32 -16.34
CA GLN A 242 -23.29 8.21 -14.94
C GLN A 242 -22.29 7.07 -14.74
N SER A 243 -22.54 5.92 -15.37
CA SER A 243 -21.71 4.73 -15.24
C SER A 243 -20.32 4.95 -15.85
N LEU A 244 -20.25 5.59 -17.02
CA LEU A 244 -18.99 5.94 -17.70
C LEU A 244 -18.28 7.13 -17.04
N GLN A 245 -18.99 8.16 -16.57
CA GLN A 245 -18.36 9.28 -15.85
C GLN A 245 -17.67 8.82 -14.57
N ARG A 246 -18.27 7.85 -13.86
CA ARG A 246 -17.68 7.26 -12.66
C ARG A 246 -16.37 6.50 -12.95
N LEU A 247 -16.17 5.99 -14.17
CA LEU A 247 -14.89 5.40 -14.59
C LEU A 247 -13.75 6.44 -14.54
N SER A 248 -13.96 7.65 -15.08
CA SER A 248 -12.90 8.66 -15.14
C SER A 248 -12.67 9.39 -13.82
N ALA A 249 -13.72 9.54 -12.99
CA ALA A 249 -13.63 10.18 -11.68
C ALA A 249 -12.62 9.50 -10.73
N GLY A 250 -12.41 8.20 -10.88
CA GLY A 250 -11.55 7.39 -10.02
C GLY A 250 -10.05 7.51 -10.29
N PHE A 251 -9.60 7.96 -11.46
CA PHE A 251 -8.17 7.87 -11.82
C PHE A 251 -7.46 9.21 -11.96
N ASP A 252 -8.18 10.32 -11.98
CA ASP A 252 -7.58 11.67 -12.08
C ASP A 252 -6.67 11.81 -13.31
N ASN A 253 -7.06 11.14 -14.40
CA ASN A 253 -6.37 11.15 -15.69
C ASN A 253 -7.25 11.91 -16.70
N GLU A 254 -6.70 12.96 -17.32
CA GLU A 254 -7.43 13.81 -18.25
C GLU A 254 -7.69 13.12 -19.60
N ASP A 255 -6.78 12.28 -20.07
CA ASP A 255 -6.96 11.49 -21.29
C ASP A 255 -8.08 10.45 -21.10
N LEU A 256 -8.14 9.79 -19.94
CA LEU A 256 -9.26 8.90 -19.61
C LEU A 256 -10.58 9.67 -19.57
N ARG A 257 -10.58 10.89 -19.02
CA ARG A 257 -11.76 11.75 -18.99
C ARG A 257 -12.20 12.17 -20.39
N ALA A 258 -11.25 12.48 -21.26
CA ALA A 258 -11.49 12.82 -22.66
C ALA A 258 -12.10 11.65 -23.43
N ILE A 259 -11.53 10.43 -23.33
CA ILE A 259 -12.09 9.28 -24.02
C ILE A 259 -13.48 8.92 -23.49
N VAL A 260 -13.73 9.01 -22.18
CA VAL A 260 -15.05 8.78 -21.59
C VAL A 260 -16.07 9.78 -22.13
N ARG A 261 -15.72 11.07 -22.23
CA ARG A 261 -16.60 12.08 -22.84
C ARG A 261 -16.90 11.77 -24.30
N LEU A 262 -15.89 11.36 -25.08
CA LEU A 262 -16.07 10.94 -26.47
C LEU A 262 -17.02 9.74 -26.57
N MET A 263 -16.84 8.72 -25.72
CA MET A 263 -17.73 7.55 -25.68
C MET A 263 -19.18 7.91 -25.36
N ILE A 264 -19.41 8.79 -24.36
CA ILE A 264 -20.76 9.25 -23.99
C ILE A 264 -21.40 10.04 -25.14
N GLN A 265 -20.62 10.89 -25.82
CA GLN A 265 -21.11 11.68 -26.94
C GLN A 265 -21.59 10.78 -28.09
N VAL A 266 -20.81 9.75 -28.38
CA VAL A 266 -21.06 8.78 -29.45
C VAL A 266 -22.28 7.93 -29.15
N ASP A 267 -22.43 7.47 -27.91
CA ASP A 267 -23.59 6.73 -27.44
C ASP A 267 -24.89 7.51 -27.62
N LYS A 268 -24.88 8.83 -27.34
CA LYS A 268 -26.06 9.71 -27.40
C LYS A 268 -26.45 10.13 -28.82
N HIS A 269 -25.49 10.50 -29.66
CA HIS A 269 -25.78 11.18 -30.93
C HIS A 269 -25.69 10.25 -32.14
N GLY A 270 -25.04 9.09 -31.99
CA GLY A 270 -24.69 8.25 -33.14
C GLY A 270 -23.70 8.95 -34.08
N GLY A 271 -22.84 8.18 -34.75
CA GLY A 271 -21.88 8.74 -35.70
C GLY A 271 -20.65 7.86 -35.92
N ALA A 272 -19.85 8.20 -36.93
CA ALA A 272 -18.60 7.51 -37.20
C ALA A 272 -17.58 7.76 -36.07
N VAL A 273 -17.51 6.83 -35.13
CA VAL A 273 -16.62 6.89 -33.96
C VAL A 273 -15.15 6.72 -34.29
N GLN A 274 -14.89 6.11 -35.45
CA GLN A 274 -13.58 5.62 -35.82
C GLN A 274 -12.56 6.74 -35.96
N GLU A 275 -12.94 7.85 -36.59
CA GLU A 275 -12.03 8.98 -36.84
C GLU A 275 -11.69 9.76 -35.56
N PRO A 276 -12.65 10.13 -34.68
CA PRO A 276 -12.34 10.70 -33.38
C PRO A 276 -11.46 9.79 -32.50
N LEU A 277 -11.72 8.48 -32.47
CA LEU A 277 -10.88 7.53 -31.73
C LEU A 277 -9.49 7.39 -32.34
N LYS A 278 -9.37 7.41 -33.67
CA LYS A 278 -8.09 7.38 -34.37
C LYS A 278 -7.25 8.60 -34.01
N GLN A 279 -7.81 9.80 -34.16
CA GLN A 279 -7.13 11.05 -33.82
C GLN A 279 -6.70 11.09 -32.35
N PHE A 280 -7.57 10.62 -31.45
CA PHE A 280 -7.23 10.50 -30.03
C PHE A 280 -6.11 9.49 -29.77
N GLY A 281 -6.14 8.32 -30.44
CA GLY A 281 -5.11 7.30 -30.36
C GLY A 281 -3.75 7.79 -30.88
N ASP A 282 -3.75 8.51 -32.00
CA ASP A 282 -2.54 9.10 -32.58
C ASP A 282 -1.94 10.17 -31.64
N ARG A 283 -2.79 11.04 -31.06
CA ARG A 283 -2.37 12.00 -30.02
C ARG A 283 -1.72 11.31 -28.82
N LEU A 284 -2.27 10.19 -28.35
CA LEU A 284 -1.71 9.42 -27.24
C LEU A 284 -0.32 8.85 -27.57
N ARG A 285 -0.17 8.31 -28.79
CA ARG A 285 1.10 7.79 -29.29
C ARG A 285 2.14 8.88 -29.45
N GLU A 286 1.76 10.04 -29.98
CA GLU A 286 2.63 11.20 -30.11
C GLU A 286 3.10 11.73 -28.76
N THR A 287 2.17 11.85 -27.80
CA THR A 287 2.48 12.28 -26.42
C THR A 287 3.48 11.32 -25.77
N ARG A 288 3.27 10.01 -25.90
CA ARG A 288 4.22 8.99 -25.39
C ARG A 288 5.59 9.12 -26.06
N ARG A 289 5.65 9.34 -27.38
CA ARG A 289 6.92 9.57 -28.10
C ARG A 289 7.61 10.85 -27.63
N ALA A 290 6.87 11.93 -27.39
CA ALA A 290 7.42 13.17 -26.86
C ALA A 290 8.02 12.99 -25.46
N MET A 291 7.32 12.32 -24.55
CA MET A 291 7.81 12.00 -23.21
C MET A 291 9.09 11.15 -23.25
N LEU A 292 9.17 10.18 -24.17
CA LEU A 292 10.39 9.38 -24.37
C LEU A 292 11.55 10.23 -24.88
N ARG A 293 11.31 11.11 -25.86
CA ARG A 293 12.34 12.03 -26.36
C ARG A 293 12.83 12.98 -25.27
N GLU A 294 11.93 13.51 -24.44
CA GLU A 294 12.29 14.36 -23.32
C GLU A 294 13.15 13.62 -22.28
N ARG A 295 12.80 12.37 -21.98
CA ARG A 295 13.60 11.51 -21.08
C ARG A 295 14.98 11.22 -21.65
N ILE A 296 15.06 10.91 -22.95
CA ILE A 296 16.34 10.71 -23.65
C ILE A 296 17.17 12.00 -23.58
N GLY A 297 16.59 13.15 -23.90
CA GLY A 297 17.27 14.45 -23.81
C GLY A 297 17.82 14.73 -22.41
N ARG A 298 17.01 14.50 -21.36
CA ARG A 298 17.47 14.65 -19.96
C ARG A 298 18.60 13.68 -19.60
N LEU A 299 18.59 12.47 -20.13
CA LEU A 299 19.69 11.51 -19.93
C LEU A 299 20.96 11.97 -20.63
N THR A 300 20.86 12.44 -21.89
CA THR A 300 22.00 12.98 -22.64
C THR A 300 22.67 14.13 -21.91
N VAL A 301 21.89 15.09 -21.40
CA VAL A 301 22.41 16.23 -20.63
C VAL A 301 23.17 15.77 -19.37
N LYS A 302 22.63 14.79 -18.64
CA LYS A 302 23.31 14.23 -17.45
C LYS A 302 24.63 13.55 -17.81
N MET A 303 24.68 12.83 -18.93
CA MET A 303 25.90 12.17 -19.41
C MET A 303 26.98 13.19 -19.77
N THR A 304 26.62 14.25 -20.50
CA THR A 304 27.55 15.34 -20.83
C THR A 304 28.07 16.03 -19.57
N GLY A 305 27.20 16.30 -18.59
CA GLY A 305 27.62 16.91 -17.32
C GLY A 305 28.62 16.06 -16.56
N VAL A 306 28.34 14.76 -16.38
CA VAL A 306 29.28 13.82 -15.73
C VAL A 306 30.61 13.78 -16.47
N MET A 307 30.56 13.66 -17.81
CA MET A 307 31.75 13.59 -18.65
C MET A 307 32.65 14.84 -18.50
N ILE A 308 32.07 16.04 -18.53
CA ILE A 308 32.81 17.29 -18.37
C ILE A 308 33.45 17.36 -16.97
N VAL A 309 32.70 17.02 -15.92
CA VAL A 309 33.19 17.06 -14.54
C VAL A 309 34.34 16.07 -14.31
N THR A 310 34.37 14.93 -15.02
CA THR A 310 35.47 13.97 -14.91
C THR A 310 36.65 14.26 -15.83
N LEU A 311 36.39 14.72 -17.06
CA LEU A 311 37.43 14.87 -18.08
C LEU A 311 38.22 16.17 -17.92
N LEU A 312 37.55 17.26 -17.51
CA LEU A 312 38.21 18.57 -17.35
C LEU A 312 39.31 18.55 -16.27
N PRO A 313 39.10 18.01 -15.05
CA PRO A 313 40.17 17.95 -14.06
C PRO A 313 41.29 17.00 -14.47
N ALA A 314 40.97 15.86 -15.08
CA ALA A 314 41.97 14.93 -15.58
C ALA A 314 42.86 15.58 -16.65
N LEU A 315 42.26 16.33 -17.58
CA LEU A 315 42.99 17.08 -18.61
C LEU A 315 43.89 18.17 -17.99
N LEU A 316 43.40 18.90 -16.99
CA LEU A 316 44.20 19.91 -16.28
C LEU A 316 45.40 19.29 -15.55
N ILE A 317 45.21 18.15 -14.88
CA ILE A 317 46.30 17.45 -14.19
C ILE A 317 47.36 16.99 -15.18
N VAL A 318 46.95 16.41 -16.32
CA VAL A 318 47.88 15.89 -17.32
C VAL A 318 48.65 17.01 -18.04
N THR A 319 47.98 18.12 -18.35
CA THR A 319 48.61 19.22 -19.11
C THR A 319 49.40 20.19 -18.22
N ALA A 320 48.87 20.59 -17.06
CA ALA A 320 49.52 21.55 -16.16
C ALA A 320 50.45 20.89 -15.12
N GLY A 321 50.33 19.58 -14.88
CA GLY A 321 51.09 18.84 -13.88
C GLY A 321 52.62 19.01 -13.98
N PRO A 322 53.24 18.76 -15.15
CA PRO A 322 54.69 18.90 -15.30
C PRO A 322 55.18 20.34 -15.08
N GLY A 323 54.42 21.32 -15.58
CA GLY A 323 54.76 22.74 -15.41
C GLY A 323 54.72 23.17 -13.95
N MET A 324 53.70 22.73 -13.20
CA MET A 324 53.60 22.95 -11.75
C MET A 324 54.79 22.35 -11.00
N ILE A 325 55.18 21.11 -11.31
CA ILE A 325 56.32 20.45 -10.66
C ILE A 325 57.62 21.20 -10.96
N ALA A 326 57.83 21.63 -12.21
CA ALA A 326 59.04 22.36 -12.61
C ALA A 326 59.19 23.70 -11.87
N VAL A 327 58.11 24.47 -11.72
CA VAL A 327 58.13 25.74 -10.97
C VAL A 327 58.41 25.51 -9.49
N LEU A 328 57.83 24.47 -8.89
CA LEU A 328 58.07 24.11 -7.48
C LEU A 328 59.55 23.76 -7.23
N HIS A 329 60.16 22.96 -8.11
CA HIS A 329 61.59 22.63 -8.01
C HIS A 329 62.48 23.86 -8.14
N ALA A 330 62.19 24.75 -9.10
CA ALA A 330 62.96 25.97 -9.30
C ALA A 330 62.92 26.91 -8.08
N LEU A 331 61.76 27.01 -7.43
CA LEU A 331 61.60 27.82 -6.21
C LEU A 331 62.27 27.18 -4.98
N SER A 332 62.27 25.85 -4.86
CA SER A 332 62.93 25.17 -3.74
C SER A 332 64.45 25.23 -3.82
N ASP A 333 65.02 25.14 -5.02
CA ASP A 333 66.47 25.30 -5.21
C ASP A 333 66.92 26.74 -4.95
N ALA A 334 66.08 27.74 -5.24
CA ALA A 334 66.38 29.15 -4.95
C ALA A 334 66.36 29.52 -3.44
N GLN A 335 65.87 28.63 -2.57
CA GLN A 335 65.85 28.82 -1.11
C GLN A 335 66.99 28.11 -0.36
N ARG A 336 67.81 27.30 -1.05
CA ARG A 336 69.04 26.70 -0.50
C ARG A 336 70.27 27.52 -0.84
#